data_AF-A0A9D1RY16-F1
#
_entry.id   AF-A0A9D1RY16-F1
#
_cell.length_a   1.000
_cell.length_b   1.000
_cell.length_c   1.000
_cell.angle_alpha   90.00
_cell.angle_beta   90.00
_cell.angle_gamma   90.00
#
_symmetry.space_group_name_H-M   'P 1'
#
loop_
_entity.id
_entity.type
_entity.pdbx_description
1 polymer ?
#
loop_
_entity_poly.entity_id
_entity_poly.type
_entity_poly.pdbx_seq_one_letter_code
_entity_poly.pdbx_strand_id
1 'polypeptide(L)'
;MIGPDSGAQAQVADALRAELGPGYAVKAGAGPDARPDVVVAAVGAPTAEDVDVVQAVAESQGLVVVFVSGDDATSASPWPTHPGWLHAGSIQEVAELVAGLGVDMHRWESDAHRADNERQQRVGIAIRLASNRLAHRLVGEPGAPPPAGPIRADDVPELHAVFCAGLREAVLEQGVAFPSVDTSLAPQPEEEAAPVWQAVEPWAWLSALVAGAGMGALTWRLTGALVAALLVGLVVAGLSVAARWWSRRAGRMELESAQQCKRLRESWARMVADVISRLHIPRVADTLTHAPTTLRTT
;
A
#
# COMPACT_ATOMS: atom_id res chain seq x y z
N MET A 1 22.73 36.17 -18.93
CA MET A 1 22.80 36.50 -20.36
C MET A 1 24.22 36.84 -20.76
N ILE A 2 24.62 36.47 -21.97
CA ILE A 2 25.92 36.76 -22.59
C ILE A 2 25.65 37.33 -24.00
N GLY A 3 26.48 38.26 -24.47
CA GLY A 3 26.33 38.90 -25.77
C GLY A 3 27.36 40.00 -26.02
N PRO A 4 27.59 40.41 -27.27
CA PRO A 4 28.62 41.42 -27.59
C PRO A 4 28.25 42.83 -27.12
N ASP A 5 26.95 43.15 -26.99
CA ASP A 5 26.47 44.46 -26.54
C ASP A 5 25.76 44.39 -25.18
N SER A 6 26.34 45.08 -24.19
CA SER A 6 25.78 45.25 -22.85
C SER A 6 24.40 45.92 -22.82
N GLY A 7 24.11 46.81 -23.78
CA GLY A 7 22.81 47.48 -23.90
C GLY A 7 21.71 46.53 -24.39
N ALA A 8 21.99 45.77 -25.45
CA ALA A 8 21.11 44.72 -25.94
C ALA A 8 20.86 43.63 -24.88
N GLN A 9 21.89 43.20 -24.13
CA GLN A 9 21.72 42.25 -23.04
C GLN A 9 20.77 42.76 -21.95
N ALA A 10 20.86 44.04 -21.58
CA ALA A 10 19.99 44.62 -20.56
C ALA A 10 18.53 44.65 -21.03
N GLN A 11 18.28 45.06 -22.28
CA GLN A 11 16.94 45.09 -22.85
C GLN A 11 16.31 43.70 -22.94
N VAL A 12 17.06 42.70 -23.41
CA VAL A 12 16.56 41.32 -23.47
C VAL A 12 16.34 40.76 -22.05
N ALA A 13 17.21 41.07 -21.09
CA ALA A 13 17.01 40.67 -19.71
C ALA A 13 15.76 41.32 -19.09
N ASP A 14 15.50 42.61 -19.36
CA ASP A 14 14.29 43.31 -18.90
C ASP A 14 13.03 42.72 -19.52
N ALA A 15 13.03 42.46 -20.83
CA ALA A 15 11.92 41.80 -21.52
C ALA A 15 11.66 40.39 -20.98
N LEU A 16 12.71 39.61 -20.72
CA LEU A 16 12.59 38.30 -20.11
C LEU A 16 12.09 38.37 -18.67
N ARG A 17 12.43 39.38 -17.86
CA ARG A 17 11.84 39.54 -16.52
C ARG A 17 10.36 39.90 -16.55
N ALA A 18 9.90 40.54 -17.62
CA ALA A 18 8.48 40.85 -17.78
C ALA A 18 7.67 39.62 -18.20
N GLU A 19 8.23 38.77 -19.07
CA GLU A 19 7.59 37.53 -19.54
C GLU A 19 7.72 36.38 -18.53
N LEU A 20 8.90 36.19 -17.95
CA LEU A 20 9.14 35.19 -16.92
C LEU A 20 8.57 35.70 -15.59
N GLY A 21 7.59 34.97 -15.05
CA GLY A 21 6.96 35.30 -13.78
C GLY A 21 7.92 35.30 -12.57
N PRO A 22 7.40 35.52 -11.35
CA PRO A 22 8.21 35.79 -10.14
C PRO A 22 9.12 34.64 -9.67
N GLY A 23 9.11 33.48 -10.33
CA GLY A 23 9.98 32.33 -10.03
C GLY A 23 11.34 32.35 -10.70
N TYR A 24 11.66 33.37 -11.52
CA TYR A 24 12.92 33.43 -12.27
C TYR A 24 13.76 34.66 -11.91
N ALA A 25 15.05 34.43 -11.66
CA ALA A 25 16.03 35.50 -11.44
C ALA A 25 16.88 35.74 -12.70
N VAL A 26 16.51 36.73 -13.51
CA VAL A 26 17.24 37.04 -14.76
C VAL A 26 18.39 38.02 -14.49
N LYS A 27 19.63 37.58 -14.76
CA LYS A 27 20.85 38.39 -14.64
C LYS A 27 21.50 38.65 -16.01
N ALA A 28 21.65 39.92 -16.36
CA ALA A 28 22.44 40.35 -17.52
C ALA A 28 23.95 40.27 -17.20
N GLY A 29 24.78 39.94 -18.19
CA GLY A 29 26.24 39.83 -18.02
C GLY A 29 26.68 38.81 -16.96
N ALA A 30 25.99 37.67 -16.85
CA ALA A 30 26.33 36.67 -15.84
C ALA A 30 27.65 35.97 -16.23
N GLY A 31 28.70 36.18 -15.44
CA GLY A 31 29.95 35.44 -15.56
C GLY A 31 29.87 34.03 -14.97
N PRO A 32 30.90 33.19 -15.19
CA PRO A 32 30.91 31.78 -14.75
C PRO A 32 30.70 31.60 -13.24
N ASP A 33 31.15 32.56 -12.43
CA ASP A 33 30.96 32.53 -10.97
C ASP A 33 29.49 32.71 -10.54
N ALA A 34 28.63 33.22 -11.42
CA ALA A 34 27.22 33.43 -11.13
C ALA A 34 26.39 32.13 -11.16
N ARG A 35 26.94 31.03 -11.70
CA ARG A 35 26.32 29.69 -11.77
C ARG A 35 24.83 29.73 -12.19
N PRO A 36 24.51 30.27 -13.37
CA PRO A 36 23.13 30.29 -13.86
C PRO A 36 22.64 28.89 -14.21
N ASP A 37 21.36 28.59 -13.96
CA ASP A 37 20.75 27.31 -14.34
C ASP A 37 20.52 27.21 -15.86
N VAL A 38 20.23 28.35 -16.50
CA VAL A 38 20.07 28.46 -17.95
C VAL A 38 20.80 29.70 -18.45
N VAL A 39 21.58 29.55 -19.51
CA VAL A 39 22.24 30.67 -20.18
C VAL A 39 21.52 31.02 -21.47
N VAL A 40 21.12 32.29 -21.59
CA VAL A 40 20.62 32.87 -22.83
C VAL A 40 21.72 33.75 -23.43
N ALA A 41 22.12 33.44 -24.66
CA ALA A 41 23.01 34.25 -25.48
C ALA A 41 22.18 35.20 -26.34
N ALA A 42 22.19 36.50 -26.02
CA ALA A 42 21.58 37.54 -26.83
C ALA A 42 22.61 38.01 -27.86
N VAL A 43 22.43 37.61 -29.11
CA VAL A 43 23.43 37.76 -30.16
C VAL A 43 22.88 38.48 -31.38
N GLY A 44 23.76 39.11 -32.16
CA GLY A 44 23.46 39.69 -33.47
C GLY A 44 23.84 38.72 -34.60
N ALA A 45 24.30 39.24 -35.74
CA ALA A 45 24.87 38.39 -36.81
C ALA A 45 26.08 37.57 -36.31
N PRO A 46 26.22 36.28 -36.72
CA PRO A 46 27.26 35.40 -36.20
C PRO A 46 28.66 35.86 -36.64
N THR A 47 29.57 36.02 -35.68
CA THR A 47 31.02 36.12 -35.91
C THR A 47 31.71 34.85 -35.43
N ALA A 48 32.93 34.59 -35.92
CA ALA A 48 33.71 33.42 -35.47
C ALA A 48 33.96 33.44 -33.95
N GLU A 49 34.22 34.63 -33.39
CA GLU A 49 34.44 34.81 -31.95
C GLU A 49 33.17 34.56 -31.14
N ASP A 50 32.01 35.07 -31.59
CA ASP A 50 30.75 34.84 -30.88
C ASP A 50 30.34 33.36 -30.91
N VAL A 51 30.59 32.66 -32.03
CA VAL A 51 30.36 31.22 -32.16
C VAL A 51 31.23 30.44 -31.18
N ASP A 52 32.51 30.78 -31.06
CA ASP A 52 33.43 30.14 -30.11
C ASP A 52 33.00 30.36 -28.65
N VAL A 53 32.52 31.58 -28.31
CA VAL A 53 32.01 31.88 -26.96
C VAL A 53 30.74 31.09 -26.64
N VAL A 54 29.76 31.07 -27.55
CA VAL A 54 28.52 30.32 -27.34
C VAL A 54 28.81 28.82 -27.24
N GLN A 55 29.75 28.30 -28.03
CA GLN A 55 30.19 26.91 -27.94
C GLN A 55 30.81 26.60 -26.58
N ALA A 56 31.74 27.45 -26.11
CA ALA A 56 32.37 27.27 -24.81
C ALA A 56 31.35 27.30 -23.65
N VAL A 57 30.34 28.16 -23.75
CA VAL A 57 29.24 28.22 -22.78
C VAL A 57 28.40 26.94 -22.82
N ALA A 58 28.05 26.45 -24.01
CA ALA A 58 27.30 25.20 -24.17
C ALA A 58 28.08 24.00 -23.62
N GLU A 59 29.39 23.92 -23.85
CA GLU A 59 30.24 22.86 -23.30
C GLU A 59 30.37 22.94 -21.78
N SER A 60 30.37 24.16 -21.21
CA SER A 60 30.45 24.38 -19.78
C SER A 60 29.15 24.09 -19.04
N GLN A 61 28.02 24.53 -19.60
CA GLN A 61 26.69 24.48 -18.96
C GLN A 61 25.84 23.31 -19.47
N GLY A 62 26.30 22.60 -20.50
CA GLY A 62 25.55 21.55 -21.21
C GLY A 62 24.53 22.08 -22.22
N LEU A 63 24.08 23.33 -22.06
CA LEU A 63 23.07 23.94 -22.93
C LEU A 63 23.15 25.49 -22.96
N VAL A 64 22.79 26.07 -24.09
CA VAL A 64 22.61 27.53 -24.28
C VAL A 64 21.42 27.83 -25.17
N VAL A 65 20.62 28.84 -24.80
CA VAL A 65 19.55 29.38 -25.65
C VAL A 65 20.12 30.55 -26.46
N VAL A 66 20.22 30.40 -27.77
CA VAL A 66 20.68 31.43 -28.70
C VAL A 66 19.48 32.24 -29.17
N PHE A 67 19.40 33.48 -28.72
CA PHE A 67 18.37 34.44 -29.11
C PHE A 67 18.99 35.52 -29.99
N VAL A 68 18.56 35.56 -31.26
CA VAL A 68 18.98 36.59 -32.20
C VAL A 68 18.02 37.78 -32.09
N SER A 69 18.52 38.94 -31.66
CA SER A 69 17.69 40.12 -31.43
C SER A 69 17.68 41.07 -32.63
N GLY A 70 16.54 41.71 -32.90
CA GLY A 70 16.42 42.84 -33.83
C GLY A 70 16.44 42.47 -35.32
N ASP A 71 16.80 43.45 -36.16
CA ASP A 71 16.85 43.33 -37.63
C ASP A 71 17.85 42.25 -38.11
N ASP A 72 18.81 41.87 -37.26
CA ASP A 72 19.79 40.81 -37.51
C ASP A 72 19.19 39.40 -37.56
N ALA A 73 17.97 39.20 -37.05
CA ALA A 73 17.25 37.93 -37.22
C ALA A 73 17.00 37.59 -38.71
N THR A 74 17.06 38.59 -39.59
CA THR A 74 16.93 38.43 -41.05
C THR A 74 18.27 38.42 -41.80
N SER A 75 19.40 38.38 -41.09
CA SER A 75 20.74 38.32 -41.70
C SER A 75 20.92 37.08 -42.56
N ALA A 76 21.66 37.24 -43.68
CA ALA A 76 21.88 36.20 -44.67
C ALA A 76 22.74 35.01 -44.18
N SER A 77 23.42 35.15 -43.03
CA SER A 77 24.21 34.09 -42.41
C SER A 77 23.52 33.62 -41.13
N PRO A 78 22.84 32.48 -41.14
CA PRO A 78 22.21 31.94 -39.93
C PRO A 78 23.27 31.47 -38.95
N TRP A 79 22.97 31.56 -37.66
CA TRP A 79 23.78 30.97 -36.61
C TRP A 79 23.95 29.46 -36.85
N PRO A 80 25.16 28.90 -36.64
CA PRO A 80 25.38 27.46 -36.80
C PRO A 80 24.60 26.68 -35.72
N THR A 81 24.27 25.43 -36.03
CA THR A 81 23.58 24.53 -35.10
C THR A 81 24.59 23.53 -34.54
N HIS A 82 24.73 23.53 -33.22
CA HIS A 82 25.57 22.58 -32.49
C HIS A 82 24.76 21.84 -31.41
N PRO A 83 25.18 20.63 -30.99
CA PRO A 83 24.56 19.95 -29.85
C PRO A 83 24.56 20.83 -28.60
N GLY A 84 23.43 20.91 -27.89
CA GLY A 84 23.26 21.77 -26.72
C GLY A 84 22.82 23.20 -27.04
N TRP A 85 22.65 23.56 -28.31
CA TRP A 85 22.17 24.89 -28.70
C TRP A 85 20.67 24.83 -29.00
N LEU A 86 19.90 25.67 -28.32
CA LEU A 86 18.49 25.89 -28.62
C LEU A 86 18.32 27.28 -29.21
N HIS A 87 17.69 27.36 -30.38
CA HIS A 87 17.44 28.64 -31.03
C HIS A 87 16.06 29.15 -30.67
N ALA A 88 15.95 30.45 -30.40
CA ALA A 88 14.68 31.11 -30.18
C ALA A 88 14.59 32.38 -31.06
N GLY A 89 13.48 32.54 -31.76
CA GLY A 89 13.20 33.69 -32.62
C GLY A 89 12.45 34.82 -31.92
N SER A 90 11.96 34.61 -30.69
CA SER A 90 11.23 35.61 -29.92
C SER A 90 11.52 35.51 -28.42
N ILE A 91 11.30 36.60 -27.69
CA ILE A 91 11.39 36.61 -26.22
C ILE A 91 10.41 35.60 -25.61
N GLN A 92 9.22 35.45 -26.20
CA GLN A 92 8.22 34.47 -25.78
C GLN A 92 8.77 33.04 -25.86
N GLU A 93 9.40 32.70 -26.98
CA GLU A 93 10.00 31.37 -27.19
C GLU A 93 11.19 31.12 -26.27
N VAL A 94 12.03 32.15 -26.01
CA VAL A 94 13.07 32.06 -24.99
C VAL A 94 12.46 31.77 -23.62
N ALA A 95 11.38 32.46 -23.25
CA ALA A 95 10.71 32.27 -21.96
C ALA A 95 10.10 30.86 -21.85
N GLU A 96 9.49 30.34 -22.92
CA GLU A 96 8.95 28.98 -22.99
C GLU A 96 10.05 27.92 -22.86
N LEU A 97 11.18 28.09 -23.54
CA LEU A 97 12.32 27.18 -23.43
C LEU A 97 12.92 27.22 -22.02
N VAL A 98 13.14 28.40 -21.46
CA VAL A 98 13.63 28.56 -20.08
C VAL A 98 12.68 27.90 -19.08
N ALA A 99 11.36 28.09 -19.25
CA ALA A 99 10.35 27.49 -18.39
C ALA A 99 10.25 25.96 -18.54
N GLY A 100 10.51 25.43 -19.75
CA GLY A 100 10.54 23.98 -20.00
C GLY A 100 11.82 23.30 -19.48
N LEU A 101 12.91 24.06 -19.37
CA LEU A 101 14.21 23.58 -18.87
C LEU A 101 14.33 23.71 -17.35
N GLY A 102 13.63 24.66 -16.74
CA GLY A 102 13.60 24.85 -15.30
C GLY A 102 12.94 23.66 -14.59
N VAL A 103 13.69 23.01 -13.70
CA VAL A 103 13.11 22.04 -12.77
C VAL A 103 12.60 22.81 -11.55
N ASP A 104 11.28 22.96 -11.45
CA ASP A 104 10.65 23.49 -10.25
C ASP A 104 10.84 22.49 -9.09
N MET A 105 11.85 22.75 -8.26
CA MET A 105 12.21 21.87 -7.15
C MET A 105 11.08 21.76 -6.13
N HIS A 106 10.31 22.82 -5.90
CA HIS A 106 9.15 22.79 -5.00
C HIS A 106 8.03 21.90 -5.53
N ARG A 107 7.75 21.98 -6.82
CA ARG A 107 6.80 21.07 -7.47
C ARG A 107 7.30 19.63 -7.41
N TRP A 108 8.59 19.40 -7.64
CA TRP A 108 9.18 18.07 -7.60
C TRP A 108 9.17 17.46 -6.19
N GLU A 109 9.48 18.25 -5.15
CA GLU A 109 9.34 17.87 -3.74
C GLU A 109 7.88 17.55 -3.39
N SER A 110 6.92 18.37 -3.84
CA SER A 110 5.49 18.12 -3.64
C SER A 110 5.03 16.83 -4.32
N ASP A 111 5.46 16.59 -5.56
CA ASP A 111 5.15 15.38 -6.30
C ASP A 111 5.79 14.14 -5.64
N ALA A 112 7.01 14.26 -5.10
CA ALA A 112 7.68 13.21 -4.34
C ALA A 112 6.92 12.88 -3.04
N HIS A 113 6.49 13.89 -2.29
CA HIS A 113 5.66 13.69 -1.09
C HIS A 113 4.33 13.02 -1.42
N ARG A 114 3.68 13.40 -2.53
CA ARG A 114 2.46 12.75 -3.00
C ARG A 114 2.73 11.28 -3.33
N ALA A 115 3.77 10.98 -4.10
CA ALA A 115 4.13 9.62 -4.47
C ALA A 115 4.46 8.73 -3.26
N ASP A 116 5.16 9.29 -2.25
CA ASP A 116 5.45 8.59 -0.99
C ASP A 116 4.17 8.24 -0.22
N ASN A 117 3.23 9.19 -0.11
CA ASN A 117 1.94 8.97 0.53
C ASN A 117 1.12 7.89 -0.20
N GLU A 118 1.09 7.94 -1.54
CA GLU A 118 0.43 6.92 -2.36
C GLU A 118 1.08 5.54 -2.16
N ARG A 119 2.42 5.47 -2.12
CA ARG A 119 3.14 4.22 -1.86
C ARG A 119 2.75 3.64 -0.50
N GLN A 120 2.70 4.47 0.54
CA GLN A 120 2.30 4.02 1.88
C GLN A 120 0.89 3.44 1.89
N GLN A 121 -0.05 4.08 1.19
CA GLN A 121 -1.42 3.58 1.06
C GLN A 121 -1.48 2.26 0.28
N ARG A 122 -0.80 2.17 -0.87
CA ARG A 122 -0.77 0.96 -1.71
C ARG A 122 -0.21 -0.24 -0.95
N VAL A 123 0.89 -0.07 -0.23
CA VAL A 123 1.49 -1.13 0.60
C VAL A 123 0.55 -1.57 1.71
N GLY A 124 -0.08 -0.63 2.42
CA GLY A 124 -1.05 -0.96 3.47
C GLY A 124 -2.25 -1.76 2.93
N ILE A 125 -2.76 -1.40 1.76
CA ILE A 125 -3.85 -2.13 1.09
C ILE A 125 -3.39 -3.54 0.67
N ALA A 126 -2.20 -3.66 0.07
CA ALA A 126 -1.65 -4.95 -0.36
C ALA A 126 -1.51 -5.93 0.82
N ILE A 127 -0.98 -5.46 1.96
CA ILE A 127 -0.84 -6.25 3.19
C ILE A 127 -2.20 -6.67 3.73
N ARG A 128 -3.22 -5.78 3.74
CA ARG A 128 -4.59 -6.14 4.16
C ARG A 128 -5.22 -7.20 3.26
N LEU A 129 -5.02 -7.11 1.95
CA LEU A 129 -5.54 -8.09 1.01
C LEU A 129 -4.82 -9.43 1.13
N ALA A 130 -3.50 -9.43 1.34
CA ALA A 130 -2.73 -10.65 1.58
C ALA A 130 -3.14 -11.32 2.89
N SER A 131 -3.26 -10.56 3.98
CA SER A 131 -3.66 -11.09 5.29
C SER A 131 -5.09 -11.64 5.28
N ASN A 132 -6.02 -10.99 4.56
CA ASN A 132 -7.38 -11.52 4.41
C ASN A 132 -7.39 -12.83 3.62
N ARG A 133 -6.59 -12.93 2.54
CA ARG A 133 -6.41 -14.18 1.79
C ARG A 133 -5.81 -15.29 2.65
N LEU A 134 -4.84 -14.97 3.51
CA LEU A 134 -4.27 -15.92 4.47
C LEU A 134 -5.31 -16.38 5.50
N ALA A 135 -6.06 -15.45 6.09
CA ALA A 135 -7.11 -15.78 7.05
C ALA A 135 -8.19 -16.67 6.40
N HIS A 136 -8.63 -16.36 5.19
CA HIS A 136 -9.59 -17.18 4.45
C HIS A 136 -9.05 -18.59 4.17
N ARG A 137 -7.77 -18.71 3.82
CA ARG A 137 -7.13 -20.01 3.58
C ARG A 137 -7.04 -20.87 4.84
N LEU A 138 -6.77 -20.25 6.00
CA LEU A 138 -6.55 -20.96 7.25
C LEU A 138 -7.85 -21.30 7.98
N VAL A 139 -8.81 -20.38 8.04
CA VAL A 139 -10.03 -20.54 8.85
C VAL A 139 -11.33 -20.41 8.04
N GLY A 140 -11.25 -20.32 6.71
CA GLY A 140 -12.40 -20.19 5.82
C GLY A 140 -12.99 -18.78 5.76
N GLU A 141 -14.17 -18.65 5.16
CA GLU A 141 -14.94 -17.40 5.16
C GLU A 141 -15.76 -17.24 6.45
N PRO A 142 -16.13 -16.00 6.84
CA PRO A 142 -17.02 -15.77 7.98
C PRO A 142 -18.36 -16.49 7.78
N GLY A 143 -18.74 -17.36 8.72
CA GLY A 143 -19.99 -18.14 8.65
C GLY A 143 -19.93 -19.40 7.79
N ALA A 144 -18.82 -19.64 7.08
CA ALA A 144 -18.56 -20.90 6.40
C ALA A 144 -17.78 -21.86 7.33
N PRO A 145 -17.95 -23.18 7.15
CA PRO A 145 -17.12 -24.15 7.86
C PRO A 145 -15.65 -24.00 7.43
N PRO A 146 -14.69 -24.15 8.37
CA PRO A 146 -13.26 -24.11 8.08
C PRO A 146 -12.86 -25.23 7.09
N PRO A 147 -11.88 -24.97 6.20
CA PRO A 147 -11.52 -25.90 5.13
C PRO A 147 -10.90 -27.22 5.63
N ALA A 148 -10.18 -27.19 6.75
CA ALA A 148 -9.55 -28.36 7.36
C ALA A 148 -10.46 -29.11 8.36
N GLY A 149 -11.74 -28.71 8.48
CA GLY A 149 -12.64 -29.21 9.52
C GLY A 149 -12.59 -28.39 10.81
N PRO A 150 -13.38 -28.78 11.83
CA PRO A 150 -13.58 -27.97 13.03
C PRO A 150 -12.26 -27.72 13.77
N ILE A 151 -11.99 -26.46 14.05
CA ILE A 151 -10.79 -26.00 14.75
C ILE A 151 -10.95 -26.31 16.24
N ARG A 152 -9.90 -26.89 16.83
CA ARG A 152 -9.80 -27.14 18.27
C ARG A 152 -8.84 -26.15 18.91
N ALA A 153 -8.92 -26.05 20.24
CA ALA A 153 -8.04 -25.15 21.00
C ALA A 153 -6.55 -25.46 20.79
N ASP A 154 -6.21 -26.74 20.59
CA ASP A 154 -4.83 -27.20 20.37
C ASP A 154 -4.28 -26.76 19.00
N ASP A 155 -5.14 -26.51 18.00
CA ASP A 155 -4.74 -26.11 16.65
C ASP A 155 -4.46 -24.60 16.55
N VAL A 156 -4.98 -23.81 17.50
CA VAL A 156 -4.91 -22.33 17.51
C VAL A 156 -3.48 -21.79 17.45
N PRO A 157 -2.50 -22.29 18.24
CA PRO A 157 -1.13 -21.79 18.20
C PRO A 157 -0.44 -22.06 16.86
N GLU A 158 -0.68 -23.23 16.25
CA GLU A 158 -0.10 -23.59 14.96
C GLU A 158 -0.66 -22.72 13.84
N LEU A 159 -1.98 -22.58 13.76
CA LEU A 159 -2.63 -21.70 12.78
C LEU A 159 -2.17 -20.25 12.92
N HIS A 160 -1.98 -19.78 14.16
CA HIS A 160 -1.47 -18.45 14.43
C HIS A 160 -0.03 -18.29 13.94
N ALA A 161 0.85 -19.26 14.20
CA ALA A 161 2.24 -19.24 13.74
C ALA A 161 2.31 -19.20 12.20
N VAL A 162 1.49 -20.00 11.51
CA VAL A 162 1.40 -20.00 10.04
C VAL A 162 0.92 -18.65 9.52
N PHE A 163 -0.11 -18.07 10.14
CA PHE A 163 -0.58 -16.73 9.79
C PHE A 163 0.52 -15.67 9.96
N CYS A 164 1.24 -15.68 11.09
CA CYS A 164 2.32 -14.73 11.35
C CYS A 164 3.47 -14.87 10.34
N ALA A 165 3.85 -16.10 9.99
CA ALA A 165 4.86 -16.35 8.98
C ALA A 165 4.44 -15.81 7.60
N GLY A 166 3.21 -16.11 7.16
CA GLY A 166 2.69 -15.60 5.90
C GLY A 166 2.50 -14.08 5.90
N LEU A 167 2.14 -13.46 7.03
CA LEU A 167 2.06 -12.02 7.15
C LEU A 167 3.44 -11.36 7.02
N ARG A 168 4.49 -11.97 7.62
CA ARG A 168 5.87 -11.50 7.47
C ARG A 168 6.32 -11.57 6.01
N GLU A 169 6.06 -12.69 5.35
CA GLU A 169 6.35 -12.87 3.92
C GLU A 169 5.65 -11.80 3.08
N ALA A 170 4.34 -11.59 3.29
CA ALA A 170 3.57 -10.59 2.55
C ALA A 170 4.08 -9.15 2.73
N VAL A 171 4.61 -8.81 3.91
CA VAL A 171 5.24 -7.49 4.14
C VAL A 171 6.57 -7.38 3.41
N LEU A 172 7.39 -8.43 3.46
CA LEU A 172 8.70 -8.47 2.78
C LEU A 172 8.56 -8.42 1.26
N GLU A 173 7.53 -9.05 0.68
CA GLU A 173 7.21 -8.97 -0.75
C GLU A 173 6.94 -7.53 -1.22
N GLN A 174 6.49 -6.64 -0.33
CA GLN A 174 6.31 -5.21 -0.64
C GLN A 174 7.63 -4.41 -0.59
N GLY A 175 8.76 -5.08 -0.30
CA GLY A 175 10.07 -4.45 -0.14
C GLY A 175 10.16 -3.59 1.12
N VAL A 176 9.42 -3.95 2.17
CA VAL A 176 9.40 -3.22 3.46
C VAL A 176 9.83 -4.15 4.59
N ALA A 177 10.62 -3.64 5.52
CA ALA A 177 11.01 -4.40 6.70
C ALA A 177 9.79 -4.66 7.60
N PHE A 178 9.72 -5.87 8.17
CA PHE A 178 8.65 -6.20 9.11
C PHE A 178 8.84 -5.42 10.43
N PRO A 179 7.81 -4.71 10.92
CA PRO A 179 7.93 -3.89 12.12
C PRO A 179 7.98 -4.75 13.40
N SER A 180 8.56 -4.20 14.47
CA SER A 180 8.56 -4.85 15.79
C SER A 180 7.16 -4.77 16.40
N VAL A 181 6.41 -5.85 16.22
CA VAL A 181 5.04 -6.05 16.71
C VAL A 181 4.99 -7.29 17.59
N ASP A 182 4.19 -7.22 18.65
CA ASP A 182 3.91 -8.41 19.46
C ASP A 182 3.11 -9.41 18.62
N THR A 183 3.70 -10.58 18.42
CA THR A 183 3.09 -11.68 17.65
C THR A 183 2.57 -12.80 18.56
N SER A 184 2.43 -12.52 19.86
CA SER A 184 1.80 -13.45 20.79
C SER A 184 0.27 -13.47 20.63
N LEU A 185 -0.32 -14.64 20.87
CA LEU A 185 -1.77 -14.77 21.00
C LEU A 185 -2.23 -14.04 22.26
N ALA A 186 -3.29 -13.26 22.14
CA ALA A 186 -3.92 -12.65 23.31
C ALA A 186 -4.36 -13.73 24.31
N PRO A 187 -4.14 -13.54 25.63
CA PRO A 187 -4.51 -14.52 26.64
C PRO A 187 -6.01 -14.81 26.58
N GLN A 188 -6.39 -16.08 26.70
CA GLN A 188 -7.80 -16.46 26.76
C GLN A 188 -8.39 -15.95 28.08
N PRO A 189 -9.58 -15.34 28.09
CA PRO A 189 -10.32 -15.16 29.33
C PRO A 189 -10.56 -16.55 29.93
N GLU A 190 -10.18 -16.74 31.20
CA GLU A 190 -10.42 -17.98 31.93
C GLU A 190 -11.91 -18.32 31.82
N GLU A 191 -12.21 -19.40 31.11
CA GLU A 191 -13.56 -19.88 30.93
C GLU A 191 -14.01 -20.44 32.28
N GLU A 192 -14.85 -19.67 32.99
CA GLU A 192 -15.44 -20.04 34.27
C GLU A 192 -16.13 -21.40 34.08
N ALA A 193 -15.50 -22.46 34.58
CA ALA A 193 -15.85 -23.84 34.25
C ALA A 193 -17.29 -24.12 34.65
N ALA A 194 -18.20 -24.10 33.68
CA ALA A 194 -19.60 -24.40 33.94
C ALA A 194 -19.72 -25.83 34.51
N PRO A 195 -20.45 -26.03 35.62
CA PRO A 195 -20.53 -27.32 36.29
C PRO A 195 -21.10 -28.40 35.36
N VAL A 196 -20.28 -29.45 35.14
CA VAL A 196 -20.50 -30.59 34.23
C VAL A 196 -21.82 -31.36 34.46
N TRP A 197 -22.48 -31.16 35.60
CA TRP A 197 -23.63 -31.94 36.08
C TRP A 197 -25.01 -31.33 35.75
N GLN A 198 -25.10 -30.15 35.14
CA GLN A 198 -26.40 -29.53 34.80
C GLN A 198 -27.00 -29.95 33.45
N ALA A 199 -26.31 -30.78 32.65
CA ALA A 199 -26.66 -30.97 31.23
C ALA A 199 -27.52 -32.21 30.89
N VAL A 200 -28.06 -32.94 31.87
CA VAL A 200 -29.05 -33.99 31.59
C VAL A 200 -30.43 -33.45 31.96
N GLU A 201 -31.03 -32.69 31.04
CA GLU A 201 -32.41 -32.25 31.16
C GLU A 201 -33.32 -33.48 31.40
N PRO A 202 -34.09 -33.53 32.51
CA PRO A 202 -34.94 -34.68 32.82
C PRO A 202 -35.99 -34.95 31.73
N TRP A 203 -36.32 -33.93 30.94
CA TRP A 203 -37.22 -34.01 29.78
C TRP A 203 -36.68 -34.83 28.60
N ALA A 204 -35.36 -34.95 28.45
CA ALA A 204 -34.75 -35.77 27.42
C ALA A 204 -34.99 -37.27 27.68
N TRP A 205 -35.01 -37.68 28.96
CA TRP A 205 -35.34 -39.05 29.36
C TRP A 205 -36.83 -39.34 29.23
N LEU A 206 -37.69 -38.39 29.59
CA LEU A 206 -39.15 -38.53 29.44
C LEU A 206 -39.58 -38.74 27.98
N SER A 207 -39.04 -37.97 27.04
CA SER A 207 -39.35 -38.12 25.61
C SER A 207 -38.83 -39.46 25.03
N ALA A 208 -37.65 -39.91 25.47
CA ALA A 208 -37.11 -41.22 25.09
C ALA A 208 -37.94 -42.39 25.65
N LEU A 209 -38.46 -42.27 26.87
CA LEU A 209 -39.33 -43.27 27.48
C LEU A 209 -40.69 -43.38 26.78
N VAL A 210 -41.27 -42.26 26.32
CA VAL A 210 -42.53 -42.27 25.54
C VAL A 210 -42.35 -42.97 24.18
N ALA A 211 -41.24 -42.69 23.49
CA ALA A 211 -40.91 -43.36 22.22
C ALA A 211 -40.64 -44.86 22.42
N GLY A 212 -39.89 -45.23 23.47
CA GLY A 212 -39.63 -46.61 23.86
C GLY A 212 -40.91 -47.38 24.25
N ALA A 213 -41.83 -46.73 24.98
CA ALA A 213 -43.11 -47.31 25.36
C ALA A 213 -44.01 -47.60 24.14
N GLY A 214 -44.01 -46.72 23.13
CA GLY A 214 -44.76 -46.93 21.88
C GLY A 214 -44.29 -48.17 21.09
N MET A 215 -42.98 -48.34 20.94
CA MET A 215 -42.40 -49.52 20.26
C MET A 215 -42.49 -50.81 21.09
N GLY A 216 -42.39 -50.71 22.42
CA GLY A 216 -42.66 -51.82 23.33
C GLY A 216 -44.10 -52.31 23.25
N ALA A 217 -45.08 -51.41 23.18
CA ALA A 217 -46.49 -51.77 23.04
C ALA A 217 -46.80 -52.47 21.69
N LEU A 218 -46.16 -52.05 20.61
CA LEU A 218 -46.27 -52.68 19.28
C LEU A 218 -45.71 -54.12 19.28
N THR A 219 -44.55 -54.31 19.89
CA THR A 219 -43.90 -55.64 19.98
C THR A 219 -44.66 -56.59 20.91
N TRP A 220 -45.22 -56.10 22.02
CA TRP A 220 -46.15 -56.87 22.85
C TRP A 220 -47.39 -57.31 22.06
N ARG A 221 -47.98 -56.43 21.25
CA ARG A 221 -49.14 -56.76 20.40
C ARG A 221 -48.85 -57.83 19.34
N LEU A 222 -47.63 -57.88 18.82
CA LEU A 222 -47.25 -58.82 17.76
C LEU A 222 -46.78 -60.17 18.29
N THR A 223 -46.19 -60.22 19.49
CA THR A 223 -45.53 -61.44 20.01
C THR A 223 -46.15 -61.98 21.29
N GLY A 224 -46.91 -61.18 22.04
CA GLY A 224 -47.46 -61.54 23.35
C GLY A 224 -46.39 -61.72 24.45
N ALA A 225 -45.12 -61.35 24.19
CA ALA A 225 -44.00 -61.57 25.10
C ALA A 225 -43.57 -60.28 25.80
N LEU A 226 -43.79 -60.19 27.13
CA LEU A 226 -43.66 -58.94 27.90
C LEU A 226 -42.20 -58.53 28.01
N VAL A 227 -41.35 -59.54 28.22
CA VAL A 227 -39.91 -59.36 28.33
C VAL A 227 -39.33 -58.86 27.01
N ALA A 228 -39.77 -59.39 25.87
CA ALA A 228 -39.32 -58.92 24.56
C ALA A 228 -39.75 -57.47 24.29
N ALA A 229 -40.97 -57.10 24.67
CA ALA A 229 -41.49 -55.75 24.56
C ALA A 229 -40.71 -54.72 25.40
N LEU A 230 -40.39 -55.05 26.65
CA LEU A 230 -39.60 -54.21 27.54
C LEU A 230 -38.17 -54.01 27.03
N LEU A 231 -37.54 -55.08 26.53
CA LEU A 231 -36.19 -55.01 25.96
C LEU A 231 -36.14 -54.11 24.73
N VAL A 232 -37.10 -54.26 23.80
CA VAL A 232 -37.17 -53.40 22.61
C VAL A 232 -37.40 -51.93 22.97
N GLY A 233 -38.31 -51.66 23.92
CA GLY A 233 -38.56 -50.30 24.39
C GLY A 233 -37.32 -49.64 25.02
N LEU A 234 -36.55 -50.39 25.82
CA LEU A 234 -35.31 -49.91 26.43
C LEU A 234 -34.23 -49.61 25.38
N VAL A 235 -34.07 -50.49 24.38
CA VAL A 235 -33.11 -50.30 23.29
C VAL A 235 -33.43 -49.05 22.48
N VAL A 236 -34.71 -48.83 22.11
CA VAL A 236 -35.14 -47.64 21.35
C VAL A 236 -34.94 -46.36 22.16
N ALA A 237 -35.25 -46.38 23.46
CA ALA A 237 -34.99 -45.25 24.35
C ALA A 237 -33.48 -44.92 24.43
N GLY A 238 -32.65 -45.95 24.62
CA GLY A 238 -31.18 -45.82 24.65
C GLY A 238 -30.60 -45.25 23.36
N LEU A 239 -31.04 -45.74 22.20
CA LEU A 239 -30.64 -45.24 20.88
C LEU A 239 -31.05 -43.78 20.67
N SER A 240 -32.25 -43.39 21.12
CA SER A 240 -32.74 -42.02 21.01
C SER A 240 -31.92 -41.03 21.85
N VAL A 241 -31.59 -41.41 23.09
CA VAL A 241 -30.70 -40.62 23.95
C VAL A 241 -29.30 -40.52 23.36
N ALA A 242 -28.76 -41.63 22.84
CA ALA A 242 -27.45 -41.63 22.19
C ALA A 242 -27.41 -40.73 20.95
N ALA A 243 -28.42 -40.78 20.09
CA ALA A 243 -28.53 -39.92 18.90
C ALA A 243 -28.63 -38.44 19.27
N ARG A 244 -29.42 -38.10 20.30
CA ARG A 244 -29.57 -36.72 20.80
C ARG A 244 -28.31 -36.21 21.49
N TRP A 245 -27.58 -37.09 22.17
CA TRP A 245 -26.28 -36.77 22.76
C TRP A 245 -25.23 -36.52 21.67
N TRP A 246 -25.18 -37.37 20.64
CA TRP A 246 -24.31 -37.18 19.47
C TRP A 246 -24.60 -35.87 18.73
N SER A 247 -25.87 -35.55 18.47
CA SER A 247 -26.22 -34.30 17.78
C SER A 247 -25.87 -33.05 18.59
N ARG A 248 -26.11 -33.08 19.92
CA ARG A 248 -25.69 -31.99 20.82
C ARG A 248 -24.18 -31.86 20.87
N ARG A 249 -23.45 -32.98 20.91
CA ARG A 249 -21.98 -32.99 20.91
C ARG A 249 -21.44 -32.42 19.60
N ALA A 250 -22.01 -32.81 18.46
CA ALA A 250 -21.65 -32.26 17.16
C ALA A 250 -21.93 -30.74 17.09
N GLY A 251 -23.11 -30.30 17.53
CA GLY A 251 -23.46 -28.87 17.55
C GLY A 251 -22.58 -28.03 18.48
N ARG A 252 -22.15 -28.58 19.63
CA ARG A 252 -21.18 -27.91 20.51
C ARG A 252 -19.83 -27.73 19.83
N MET A 253 -19.32 -28.77 19.17
CA MET A 253 -18.05 -28.69 18.43
C MET A 253 -18.10 -27.64 17.31
N GLU A 254 -19.22 -27.54 16.59
CA GLU A 254 -19.41 -26.52 15.56
C GLU A 254 -19.44 -25.09 16.15
N LEU A 255 -20.14 -24.90 17.27
CA LEU A 255 -20.21 -23.60 17.96
C LEU A 255 -18.84 -23.18 18.52
N GLU A 256 -18.13 -24.10 19.17
CA GLU A 256 -16.79 -23.88 19.69
C GLU A 256 -15.82 -23.52 18.57
N SER A 257 -15.84 -24.27 17.46
CA SER A 257 -15.01 -23.98 16.29
C SER A 257 -15.35 -22.62 15.68
N ALA A 258 -16.63 -22.26 15.55
CA ALA A 258 -17.04 -20.97 15.01
C ALA A 258 -16.58 -19.81 15.91
N GLN A 259 -16.67 -19.97 17.23
CA GLN A 259 -16.16 -19.00 18.20
C GLN A 259 -14.63 -18.86 18.12
N GLN A 260 -13.91 -19.96 17.97
CA GLN A 260 -12.45 -19.94 17.80
C GLN A 260 -12.04 -19.24 16.49
N CYS A 261 -12.71 -19.56 15.37
CA CYS A 261 -12.50 -18.87 14.09
C CYS A 261 -12.71 -17.35 14.22
N LYS A 262 -13.78 -16.94 14.91
CA LYS A 262 -14.07 -15.52 15.15
C LYS A 262 -12.96 -14.86 15.97
N ARG A 263 -12.55 -15.49 17.08
CA ARG A 263 -11.47 -14.99 17.95
C ARG A 263 -10.14 -14.84 17.21
N LEU A 264 -9.76 -15.85 16.42
CA LEU A 264 -8.56 -15.81 15.58
C LEU A 264 -8.60 -14.65 14.60
N ARG A 265 -9.72 -14.48 13.87
CA ARG A 265 -9.87 -13.36 12.93
C ARG A 265 -9.77 -12.00 13.61
N GLU A 266 -10.38 -11.82 14.77
CA GLU A 266 -10.28 -10.57 15.53
C GLU A 266 -8.85 -10.29 16.00
N SER A 267 -8.15 -11.33 16.48
CA SER A 267 -6.75 -11.22 16.89
C SER A 267 -5.84 -10.87 15.71
N TRP A 268 -6.02 -11.53 14.57
CA TRP A 268 -5.26 -11.28 13.35
C TRP A 268 -5.56 -9.92 12.75
N ALA A 269 -6.81 -9.47 12.74
CA ALA A 269 -7.18 -8.13 12.30
C ALA A 269 -6.51 -7.04 13.16
N ARG A 270 -6.48 -7.22 14.48
CA ARG A 270 -5.75 -6.34 15.41
C ARG A 270 -4.25 -6.33 15.12
N MET A 271 -3.64 -7.49 14.92
CA MET A 271 -2.22 -7.61 14.58
C MET A 271 -1.89 -6.93 13.25
N VAL A 272 -2.69 -7.15 12.21
CA VAL A 272 -2.51 -6.52 10.90
C VAL A 272 -2.62 -5.00 11.02
N ALA A 273 -3.57 -4.50 11.82
CA ALA A 273 -3.69 -3.07 12.08
C ALA A 273 -2.45 -2.49 12.78
N ASP A 274 -1.89 -3.19 13.79
CA ASP A 274 -0.67 -2.76 14.49
C ASP A 274 0.58 -2.86 13.60
N VAL A 275 0.66 -3.86 12.73
CA VAL A 275 1.71 -3.93 11.69
C VAL A 275 1.61 -2.71 10.80
N ILE A 276 0.44 -2.42 10.23
CA ILE A 276 0.27 -1.32 9.28
C ILE A 276 0.53 0.04 9.91
N SER A 277 0.13 0.25 11.17
CA SER A 277 0.38 1.51 11.88
C SER A 277 1.86 1.76 12.17
N ARG A 278 2.67 0.70 12.30
CA ARG A 278 4.11 0.77 12.57
C ARG A 278 4.99 0.57 11.34
N LEU A 279 4.42 0.43 10.15
CA LEU A 279 5.19 0.29 8.91
C LEU A 279 6.02 1.55 8.68
N HIS A 280 7.34 1.38 8.65
CA HIS A 280 8.25 2.41 8.20
C HIS A 280 8.65 2.15 6.75
N ILE A 281 8.17 3.00 5.85
CA ILE A 281 8.49 2.95 4.43
C ILE A 281 9.44 4.12 4.15
N PRO A 282 10.68 3.85 3.69
CA PRO A 282 11.62 4.91 3.33
C PRO A 282 11.00 5.84 2.30
N ARG A 283 11.04 7.14 2.59
CA ARG A 283 10.47 8.20 1.75
C ARG A 283 11.53 8.72 0.79
N VAL A 284 11.16 8.89 -0.47
CA VAL A 284 12.04 9.47 -1.47
C VAL A 284 12.22 10.96 -1.20
N ALA A 285 11.18 11.66 -0.73
CA ALA A 285 11.27 13.09 -0.42
C ALA A 285 12.35 13.42 0.62
N ASP A 286 12.57 12.55 1.60
CA ASP A 286 13.60 12.74 2.62
C ASP A 286 15.02 12.72 2.02
N THR A 287 15.23 11.98 0.92
CA THR A 287 16.52 11.95 0.20
C THR A 287 16.76 13.21 -0.64
N LEU A 288 15.69 13.84 -1.14
CA LEU A 288 15.76 15.12 -1.85
C LEU A 288 16.19 16.24 -0.89
N THR A 289 15.84 16.10 0.39
CA THR A 289 16.21 17.05 1.44
C THR A 289 17.71 17.05 1.74
N HIS A 290 18.44 16.04 1.28
CA HIS A 290 19.90 15.94 1.40
C HIS A 290 20.62 16.07 0.06
N ALA A 291 19.89 16.42 -1.01
CA ALA A 291 20.52 16.83 -2.25
C ALA A 291 21.43 18.05 -1.95
N PRO A 292 22.66 18.08 -2.52
CA PRO A 292 23.62 19.14 -2.25
C PRO A 292 22.96 20.51 -2.47
N THR A 293 23.30 21.49 -1.64
CA THR A 293 22.71 22.84 -1.60
C THR A 293 22.69 23.53 -2.97
N THR A 294 23.50 23.07 -3.91
CA THR A 294 23.50 23.46 -5.33
C THR A 294 22.19 23.19 -6.06
N LEU A 295 21.29 22.34 -5.53
CA LEU A 295 19.97 22.03 -6.10
C LEU A 295 18.80 22.66 -5.31
N ARG A 296 19.07 23.32 -4.18
CA ARG A 296 18.04 23.81 -3.23
C ARG A 296 17.88 25.33 -3.22
N THR A 297 18.75 26.04 -3.92
CA THR A 297 18.62 27.48 -4.17
C THR A 297 18.25 27.69 -5.63
N THR A 298 17.04 27.28 -6.00
CA THR A 298 16.36 27.64 -7.25
C THR A 298 14.88 27.75 -6.95
#